data_AF-A0A0S7YHI3-F1
#
_entry.id   AF-A0A0S7YHI3-F1
#
_cell.length_a   1.000
_cell.length_b   1.000
_cell.length_c   1.000
_cell.angle_alpha   90.00
_cell.angle_beta   90.00
_cell.angle_gamma   90.00
#
_symmetry.space_group_name_H-M   'P 1'
#
loop_
_entity.id
_entity.type
_entity.pdbx_description
1 polymer ?
#
loop_
_entity_poly.entity_id
_entity_poly.type
_entity_poly.pdbx_seq_one_letter_code
_entity_poly.pdbx_strand_id
1 'polypeptide(L)'
;MDASTVQANYENTQPLGTVQLSSDSFTTVVRMASAEVSNENKTHTFWPIMDLDTNTTYQIKVTTGVQDVAGNAMEREHYSYFTTQ
;
A
#
# COMPACT_ATOMS: atom_id res chain seq x y z
N MET A 1 2.27 14.55 -8.37
CA MET A 1 1.70 13.23 -8.07
C MET A 1 0.26 13.43 -7.65
N ASP A 2 -0.67 12.59 -8.09
CA ASP A 2 -2.07 12.65 -7.65
C ASP A 2 -2.28 11.72 -6.45
N ALA A 3 -2.30 12.32 -5.25
CA ALA A 3 -2.45 11.61 -3.99
C ALA A 3 -3.73 10.78 -3.90
N SER A 4 -4.79 11.17 -4.62
CA SER A 4 -6.08 10.48 -4.54
C SER A 4 -6.03 9.07 -5.13
N THR A 5 -5.07 8.81 -6.02
CA THR A 5 -4.85 7.51 -6.67
C THR A 5 -4.04 6.55 -5.81
N VAL A 6 -3.47 7.00 -4.69
CA VAL A 6 -2.73 6.17 -3.75
C VAL A 6 -3.66 5.75 -2.61
N GLN A 7 -4.18 4.54 -2.72
CA GLN A 7 -5.20 4.00 -1.82
C GLN A 7 -4.79 2.63 -1.31
N ALA A 8 -4.99 2.39 -0.02
CA ALA A 8 -4.91 1.07 0.58
C ALA A 8 -6.31 0.46 0.74
N ASN A 9 -6.40 -0.81 1.14
CA ASN A 9 -7.67 -1.44 1.51
C ASN A 9 -8.00 -1.16 2.98
N TYR A 10 -9.17 -0.57 3.24
CA TYR A 10 -9.66 -0.22 4.59
C TYR A 10 -10.88 -1.03 5.03
N GLU A 11 -11.40 -1.91 4.17
CA GLU A 11 -12.70 -2.57 4.39
C GLU A 11 -12.56 -4.06 4.66
N ASN A 12 -11.70 -4.74 3.89
CA ASN A 12 -11.57 -6.19 3.93
C ASN A 12 -10.12 -6.63 3.64
N THR A 13 -9.92 -7.92 3.37
CA THR A 13 -8.62 -8.53 3.10
C THR A 13 -8.43 -8.94 1.63
N GLN A 14 -9.34 -8.56 0.74
CA GLN A 14 -9.18 -8.78 -0.70
C GLN A 14 -8.08 -7.85 -1.26
N PRO A 15 -7.35 -8.24 -2.32
CA PRO A 15 -6.24 -7.46 -2.89
C PRO A 15 -6.73 -6.23 -3.67
N LEU A 16 -7.36 -5.31 -2.96
CA LEU A 16 -7.87 -4.02 -3.43
C LEU A 16 -6.89 -2.90 -3.05
N GLY A 17 -7.08 -1.75 -3.67
CA GLY A 17 -6.19 -0.59 -3.49
C GLY A 17 -4.95 -0.67 -4.38
N THR A 18 -4.32 0.49 -4.55
CA THR A 18 -3.11 0.66 -5.35
C THR A 18 -1.84 0.47 -4.54
N VAL A 19 -1.92 0.52 -3.21
CA VAL A 19 -0.86 0.13 -2.27
C VAL A 19 -1.35 -1.05 -1.45
N GLN A 20 -0.63 -2.16 -1.53
CA GLN A 20 -1.00 -3.42 -0.91
C GLN A 20 0.14 -3.90 -0.02
N LEU A 21 -0.20 -4.42 1.17
CA LEU A 21 0.73 -5.06 2.09
C LEU A 21 0.24 -6.50 2.31
N SER A 22 1.11 -7.50 2.16
CA SER A 22 0.74 -8.91 2.27
C SER A 22 1.91 -9.77 2.72
N SER A 23 1.65 -10.84 3.46
CA SER A 23 2.62 -11.90 3.80
C SER A 23 2.39 -13.21 3.03
N ASP A 24 1.36 -13.27 2.18
CA ASP A 24 0.89 -14.49 1.50
C ASP A 24 0.84 -14.34 -0.03
N SER A 25 1.78 -13.55 -0.57
CA SER A 25 1.88 -13.25 -2.02
C SER A 25 0.62 -12.59 -2.61
N PHE A 26 -0.02 -11.71 -1.83
CA PHE A 26 -1.23 -10.97 -2.20
C PHE A 26 -2.46 -11.85 -2.44
N THR A 27 -2.50 -13.06 -1.84
CA THR A 27 -3.73 -13.83 -1.73
C THR A 27 -4.72 -13.08 -0.85
N THR A 28 -4.21 -12.51 0.24
CA THR A 28 -4.87 -11.52 1.07
C THR A 28 -3.98 -10.29 1.25
N VAL A 29 -4.59 -9.17 1.64
CA VAL A 29 -3.86 -7.96 2.03
C VAL A 29 -4.22 -7.56 3.45
N VAL A 30 -3.26 -6.97 4.13
CA VAL A 30 -3.46 -6.34 5.44
C VAL A 30 -4.43 -5.18 5.26
N ARG A 31 -5.47 -5.18 6.10
CA ARG A 31 -6.43 -4.07 6.18
C ARG A 31 -5.80 -2.90 6.93
N MET A 32 -5.85 -1.71 6.35
CA MET A 32 -5.40 -0.47 6.98
C MET A 32 -6.53 0.17 7.79
N ALA A 33 -6.18 0.93 8.82
CA ALA A 33 -7.09 1.75 9.60
C ALA A 33 -7.12 3.20 9.12
N SER A 34 -5.96 3.75 8.79
CA SER A 34 -5.81 5.15 8.39
C SER A 34 -4.61 5.35 7.48
N ALA A 35 -4.59 6.51 6.83
CA ALA A 35 -3.45 7.00 6.09
C ALA A 35 -3.29 8.50 6.28
N GLU A 36 -2.06 8.97 6.11
CA GLU A 36 -1.70 10.38 6.14
C GLU A 36 -0.87 10.72 4.90
N VAL A 37 -1.07 11.93 4.38
CA VAL A 37 -0.31 12.46 3.24
C VAL A 37 0.46 13.69 3.70
N SER A 38 1.75 13.73 3.41
CA SER A 38 2.64 14.84 3.75
C SER A 38 3.63 15.15 2.62
N ASN A 39 4.49 16.15 2.85
CA ASN A 39 5.54 16.55 1.92
C ASN A 39 5.00 16.85 0.51
N GLU A 40 3.98 17.73 0.42
CA GLU A 40 3.35 18.11 -0.86
C GLU A 40 2.87 16.91 -1.69
N ASN A 41 2.18 15.95 -1.05
CA ASN A 41 1.68 14.72 -1.67
C ASN A 41 2.77 13.75 -2.17
N LYS A 42 3.99 13.82 -1.60
CA LYS A 42 5.09 12.92 -1.97
C LYS A 42 5.31 11.80 -0.96
N THR A 43 4.78 11.95 0.26
CA THR A 43 4.92 10.94 1.32
C THR A 43 3.54 10.49 1.77
N HIS A 44 3.29 9.18 1.67
CA HIS A 44 2.07 8.53 2.17
C HIS A 44 2.46 7.56 3.29
N THR A 45 1.80 7.70 4.44
CA THR A 45 1.99 6.83 5.60
C THR A 45 0.70 6.07 5.85
N PHE A 46 0.79 4.75 6.06
CA PHE A 46 -0.35 3.87 6.31
C PHE A 46 -0.19 3.17 7.65
N TRP A 47 -1.29 3.00 8.39
CA TRP A 47 -1.32 2.24 9.64
C TRP A 47 -2.24 1.02 9.49
N PRO A 48 -1.72 -0.20 9.70
CA PRO A 48 -2.53 -1.42 9.82
C PRO A 48 -3.60 -1.28 10.92
N ILE A 49 -4.75 -1.91 10.73
CA ILE A 49 -5.81 -1.94 11.77
C ILE A 49 -5.45 -2.82 12.97
N MET A 50 -4.61 -3.82 12.76
CA MET A 50 -4.06 -4.69 13.78
C MET A 50 -2.54 -4.72 13.64
N ASP A 51 -1.86 -4.97 14.75
CA ASP A 51 -0.41 -5.17 14.74
C ASP A 51 -0.02 -6.31 13.79
N LEU A 52 1.10 -6.13 13.10
CA LEU A 52 1.65 -7.15 12.21
C LEU A 52 2.29 -8.27 13.03
N ASP A 53 2.17 -9.50 12.54
CA ASP A 53 2.76 -10.67 13.19
C ASP A 53 4.27 -10.52 13.26
N THR A 54 4.89 -10.90 14.38
CA THR A 54 6.35 -10.86 14.55
C THR A 54 7.04 -11.94 13.73
N ASN A 55 8.33 -11.75 13.42
CA ASN A 55 9.14 -12.67 12.61
C ASN A 55 8.50 -13.04 11.25
N THR A 56 7.68 -12.15 10.70
CA THR A 56 6.93 -12.38 9.45
C THR A 56 7.42 -11.42 8.38
N THR A 57 7.75 -11.96 7.20
CA THR A 57 8.11 -11.13 6.05
C THR A 57 6.85 -10.64 5.35
N TYR A 58 6.72 -9.31 5.26
CA TYR A 58 5.66 -8.66 4.50
C TYR A 58 6.24 -8.06 3.22
N GLN A 59 5.45 -8.18 2.16
CA GLN A 59 5.68 -7.59 0.86
C GLN A 59 4.74 -6.41 0.64
N ILE A 60 5.30 -5.29 0.21
CA ILE A 60 4.57 -4.12 -0.25
C ILE A 60 4.54 -4.17 -1.77
N LYS A 61 3.36 -3.96 -2.36
CA LYS A 61 3.17 -3.75 -3.80
C LYS A 61 2.48 -2.42 -4.04
N VAL A 62 3.09 -1.62 -4.92
CA VAL A 62 2.49 -0.42 -5.49
C VAL A 62 2.14 -0.74 -6.94
N THR A 63 0.85 -0.71 -7.26
CA THR A 63 0.34 -1.09 -8.59
C THR A 63 0.52 0.03 -9.62
N THR A 64 0.31 -0.29 -10.90
CA THR A 64 0.27 0.71 -11.98
C THR A 64 -0.92 1.67 -11.90
N GLY A 65 -1.87 1.45 -10.99
CA GLY A 65 -3.02 2.34 -10.79
C GLY A 65 -2.68 3.70 -10.17
N VAL A 66 -1.48 3.88 -9.60
CA VAL A 66 -1.01 5.18 -9.10
C VAL A 66 -0.65 6.10 -10.26
N GLN A 67 -1.10 7.36 -10.18
CA GLN A 67 -0.94 8.35 -11.26
C GLN A 67 -0.37 9.68 -10.77
N ASP A 68 0.15 10.48 -11.70
CA ASP A 68 0.43 11.89 -11.48
C ASP A 68 -0.81 12.78 -11.73
N VAL A 69 -0.66 14.09 -11.49
CA VAL A 69 -1.76 15.07 -11.64
C VAL A 69 -2.23 15.26 -13.09
N ALA A 70 -1.45 14.78 -14.07
CA ALA A 70 -1.81 14.78 -15.48
C ALA A 70 -2.46 13.44 -15.90
N GLY A 71 -2.63 12.49 -14.97
CA GLY A 71 -3.20 11.17 -15.24
C GLY A 71 -2.19 10.15 -15.78
N ASN A 72 -0.89 10.44 -15.73
CA ASN A 72 0.12 9.47 -16.16
C ASN A 72 0.28 8.39 -15.09
N ALA A 73 -0.03 7.15 -15.45
CA ALA A 73 0.12 5.97 -14.59
C ALA A 73 1.58 5.55 -14.42
N MET A 74 1.89 4.85 -13.33
CA MET A 74 3.20 4.19 -13.17
C MET A 74 3.41 3.18 -14.30
N GLU A 75 4.60 3.17 -14.90
CA GLU A 75 4.93 2.27 -16.01
C GLU A 75 4.92 0.79 -15.61
N ARG A 76 5.31 0.50 -14.36
CA ARG A 76 5.40 -0.86 -13.80
C ARG A 76 5.07 -0.84 -12.32
N GLU A 77 4.63 -1.99 -11.82
CA GLU A 77 4.46 -2.19 -10.39
C GLU A 77 5.80 -2.11 -9.66
N HIS A 78 5.78 -1.61 -8.42
CA HIS A 78 6.93 -1.58 -7.55
C HIS A 78 6.72 -2.51 -6.35
N TYR A 79 7.78 -3.23 -5.98
CA TYR A 79 7.77 -4.18 -4.87
C TYR A 79 8.86 -3.86 -3.87
N SER A 80 8.52 -3.97 -2.59
CA SER A 80 9.46 -3.88 -1.47
C SER A 80 9.11 -4.91 -0.40
N TYR A 81 10.02 -5.20 0.53
CA TYR A 81 9.83 -6.19 1.57
C TYR A 81 10.53 -5.79 2.87
N PHE A 82 9.94 -6.20 3.99
CA PHE A 82 10.54 -6.08 5.32
C PHE A 82 10.10 -7.24 6.20
N THR A 83 10.84 -7.48 7.30
CA THR A 83 10.53 -8.50 8.30
C THR A 83 10.36 -7.84 9.66
N THR A 84 9.27 -8.15 10.35
CA THR A 84 8.99 -7.70 11.72
C THR A 84 9.84 -8.43 12.75
N GLN A 85 10.08 -7.81 13.91
CA GLN A 85 10.86 -8.35 15.03
C GLN A 85 10.02 -8.33 16.31
#